data_AF-A0A9E4I0V7-F1
#
_entry.id   AF-A0A9E4I0V7-F1
#
_cell.length_a   1.000
_cell.length_b   1.000
_cell.length_c   1.000
_cell.angle_alpha   90.00
_cell.angle_beta   90.00
_cell.angle_gamma   90.00
#
_symmetry.space_group_name_H-M   'P 1'
#
loop_
_entity.id
_entity.type
_entity.pdbx_description
1 polymer ?
#
loop_
_entity_poly.entity_id
_entity_poly.type
_entity_poly.pdbx_seq_one_letter_code
_entity_poly.pdbx_strand_id
1 'polypeptide(L)'
;MASDAALFGLKGFSHGASRLITVMSPSGIAAVTGRLTFDPGEIRAEIYPGILPQYHEKVRGGVDRLVERHGIVVLDFPAWTEKKARFGASIYC
;
A
#
# COMPACT_ATOMS: atom_id res chain seq x y z
N MET A 1 7.25 17.19 11.30
CA MET A 1 5.83 16.85 11.10
C MET A 1 5.80 15.75 10.06
N ALA A 2 5.38 14.53 10.41
CA ALA A 2 5.17 13.49 9.39
C ALA A 2 4.02 13.99 8.51
N SER A 3 4.26 14.22 7.23
CA SER A 3 3.24 14.81 6.37
C SER A 3 2.04 13.87 6.35
N ASP A 4 0.83 14.42 6.50
CA ASP A 4 -0.44 13.68 6.41
C ASP A 4 -0.63 13.01 5.03
N ALA A 5 0.29 13.24 4.09
CA ALA A 5 0.31 12.69 2.75
C ALA A 5 1.25 11.47 2.59
N ALA A 6 1.91 10.98 3.64
CA ALA A 6 2.85 9.86 3.52
C ALA A 6 2.14 8.53 3.21
N LEU A 7 2.68 7.76 2.27
CA LEU A 7 2.26 6.40 1.94
C LEU A 7 3.21 5.40 2.62
N PHE A 8 2.64 4.46 3.38
CA PHE A 8 3.39 3.38 4.02
C PHE A 8 2.97 2.05 3.41
N GLY A 9 3.94 1.18 3.13
CA GLY A 9 3.69 -0.10 2.48
C GLY A 9 4.24 -1.28 3.26
N LEU A 10 3.54 -2.41 3.26
CA LEU A 10 4.05 -3.69 3.72
C LEU A 10 4.09 -4.65 2.55
N LYS A 11 5.29 -5.13 2.19
CA LYS A 11 5.46 -6.16 1.17
C LYS A 11 5.01 -7.51 1.71
N GLY A 12 4.37 -8.30 0.86
CA GLY A 12 3.93 -9.65 1.19
C GLY A 12 3.89 -10.56 -0.03
N PHE A 13 3.37 -11.77 0.19
CA PHE A 13 3.13 -12.76 -0.84
C PHE A 13 1.67 -13.20 -0.78
N SER A 14 1.00 -13.30 -1.93
CA SER A 14 -0.32 -13.91 -2.02
C SER A 14 -0.23 -15.45 -2.03
N HIS A 15 -1.36 -16.13 -1.84
CA HIS A 15 -1.48 -17.59 -1.91
C HIS A 15 -1.03 -18.21 -3.25
N GLY A 16 -0.79 -17.41 -4.29
CA GLY A 16 -0.23 -17.83 -5.58
C GLY A 16 1.25 -17.44 -5.79
N ALA A 17 1.99 -17.16 -4.71
CA ALA A 17 3.37 -16.68 -4.73
C ALA A 17 3.60 -15.35 -5.48
N SER A 18 2.53 -14.61 -5.78
CA SER A 18 2.63 -13.27 -6.39
C SER A 18 3.05 -12.27 -5.31
N ARG A 19 4.07 -11.46 -5.60
CA ARG A 19 4.45 -10.36 -4.71
C ARG A 19 3.31 -9.35 -4.64
N LEU A 20 3.09 -8.78 -3.47
CA LEU A 20 2.13 -7.69 -3.29
C LEU A 20 2.69 -6.64 -2.35
N ILE A 21 2.05 -5.48 -2.38
CA ILE A 21 2.20 -4.46 -1.34
C ILE A 21 0.82 -4.02 -0.85
N THR A 22 0.64 -4.04 0.46
CA THR A 22 -0.51 -3.43 1.13
C THR A 22 -0.12 -2.01 1.51
N VAL A 23 -0.96 -1.02 1.20
CA VAL A 23 -0.63 0.40 1.40
C VAL A 23 -1.61 1.07 2.35
N MET A 24 -1.09 1.89 3.27
CA MET A 24 -1.89 2.74 4.17
C MET A 24 -1.42 4.19 4.12
N SER A 25 -2.31 5.09 4.49
CA SER A 25 -2.04 6.52 4.72
C SER A 25 -2.78 6.96 5.99
N PRO A 26 -2.22 7.88 6.81
CA PRO A 26 -2.96 8.48 7.91
C PRO A 26 -4.23 9.21 7.45
N SER A 27 -4.27 9.65 6.19
CA SER A 27 -5.42 10.31 5.55
C SER A 27 -6.47 9.34 4.99
N GLY A 28 -6.34 8.04 5.24
CA GLY A 28 -7.37 7.05 4.86
C GLY A 28 -7.20 6.41 3.49
N ILE A 29 -8.15 5.53 3.14
CA ILE A 29 -8.12 4.70 1.94
C ILE A 29 -8.27 5.58 0.70
N ALA A 30 -9.17 6.56 0.75
CA ALA A 30 -9.42 7.45 -0.39
C ALA A 30 -8.14 8.22 -0.80
N ALA A 31 -7.30 8.61 0.16
CA ALA A 31 -6.03 9.27 -0.11
C ALA A 31 -5.02 8.33 -0.79
N VAL A 32 -5.04 7.04 -0.46
CA VAL A 32 -4.23 6.01 -1.13
C VAL A 32 -4.72 5.84 -2.57
N THR A 33 -6.00 5.53 -2.76
CA THR A 33 -6.55 5.18 -4.08
C THR A 33 -6.61 6.39 -5.03
N GLY A 34 -6.77 7.61 -4.50
CA GLY A 34 -6.75 8.83 -5.31
C GLY A 34 -5.34 9.25 -5.76
N ARG A 35 -4.28 8.72 -5.11
CA ARG A 35 -2.89 9.12 -5.39
C ARG A 35 -2.10 8.06 -6.15
N LEU A 36 -2.35 6.77 -5.92
CA LEU A 36 -1.63 5.71 -6.62
C LEU A 36 -2.16 5.51 -8.04
N THR A 37 -1.35 5.90 -9.01
CA THR A 37 -1.52 5.53 -10.43
C THR A 37 -0.60 4.38 -10.78
N PHE A 38 -1.09 3.38 -11.50
CA PHE A 38 -0.33 2.19 -11.88
C PHE A 38 -0.76 1.68 -13.26
N ASP A 39 0.10 0.89 -13.89
CA ASP A 39 -0.24 0.20 -15.13
C ASP A 39 -1.04 -1.08 -14.80
N PRO A 40 -2.30 -1.22 -15.25
CA PRO A 40 -3.09 -2.42 -15.01
C PRO A 40 -2.54 -3.68 -15.73
N GLY A 41 -1.64 -3.52 -16.70
CA GLY A 41 -0.84 -4.59 -17.28
C GLY A 41 0.17 -5.17 -16.29
N GLU A 42 0.76 -4.33 -15.44
CA GLU A 42 1.81 -4.72 -14.48
C GLU A 42 1.29 -5.02 -13.08
N ILE A 43 0.21 -4.36 -12.67
CA ILE A 43 -0.35 -4.41 -11.31
C ILE A 43 -1.83 -4.76 -11.36
N ARG A 44 -2.25 -5.70 -10.51
CA ARG A 44 -3.66 -5.90 -10.15
C ARG A 44 -3.91 -5.24 -8.80
N ALA A 45 -4.87 -4.32 -8.73
CA ALA A 45 -5.29 -3.73 -7.46
C ALA A 45 -6.52 -4.47 -6.90
N GLU A 46 -6.51 -4.70 -5.59
CA GLU A 46 -7.65 -5.17 -4.80
C GLU A 46 -8.04 -4.06 -3.83
N ILE A 47 -9.20 -3.46 -4.08
CA ILE A 47 -9.72 -2.31 -3.32
C ILE A 47 -11.13 -2.68 -2.88
N TYR A 48 -11.30 -2.92 -1.58
CA TYR A 48 -12.58 -3.30 -0.98
C TYR A 48 -12.90 -2.36 0.20
N PRO A 49 -14.19 -2.09 0.47
CA PRO A 49 -14.57 -1.31 1.65
C PRO A 49 -14.03 -1.93 2.95
N GLY A 50 -13.43 -1.11 3.82
CA GLY A 50 -12.95 -1.52 5.13
C GLY A 50 -11.66 -2.35 5.14
N ILE A 51 -11.02 -2.57 3.99
CA ILE A 51 -9.75 -3.30 3.88
C ILE A 51 -8.72 -2.38 3.21
N LEU A 52 -7.50 -2.38 3.72
CA LEU A 52 -6.40 -1.61 3.12
C LEU A 52 -6.13 -2.10 1.69
N PRO A 53 -5.99 -1.20 0.70
CA PRO A 53 -5.71 -1.57 -0.68
C PRO A 53 -4.47 -2.45 -0.81
N GLN A 54 -4.59 -3.48 -1.65
CA GLN A 54 -3.48 -4.37 -2.00
C GLN A 54 -3.16 -4.25 -3.49
N TYR A 55 -1.88 -4.21 -3.82
CA TYR A 55 -1.39 -4.11 -5.19
C TYR A 55 -0.51 -5.31 -5.49
N HIS A 56 -0.98 -6.20 -6.36
CA HIS A 56 -0.36 -7.46 -6.70
C HIS A 56 0.46 -7.33 -7.98
N GLU A 57 1.67 -7.86 -7.96
CA GLU A 57 2.57 -7.98 -9.09
C GLU A 57 1.99 -8.96 -10.13
N LYS A 58 1.75 -8.48 -11.35
CA LYS A 58 1.48 -9.32 -12.53
C LYS A 58 2.75 -9.55 -13.35
N VAL A 59 3.61 -8.52 -13.41
CA VAL A 59 4.89 -8.53 -14.12
C VAL A 59 6.01 -8.29 -13.12
N ARG A 60 7.07 -9.11 -13.18
CA ARG A 60 8.23 -9.01 -12.28
C ARG A 60 8.77 -7.57 -12.20
N GLY A 61 8.94 -7.08 -10.99
CA GLY A 61 9.41 -5.74 -10.68
C GLY A 61 8.31 -4.66 -10.69
N GLY A 62 7.05 -5.00 -11.02
CA GLY A 62 5.96 -4.03 -11.05
C GLY A 62 5.70 -3.38 -9.70
N VAL A 63 5.77 -4.16 -8.61
CA VAL A 63 5.60 -3.62 -7.24
C VAL A 63 6.76 -2.71 -6.85
N ASP A 64 7.99 -3.04 -7.24
CA ASP A 64 9.15 -2.20 -6.94
C ASP A 64 9.08 -0.85 -7.67
N ARG A 65 8.68 -0.87 -8.96
CA ARG A 65 8.41 0.35 -9.72
C ARG A 65 7.28 1.18 -9.12
N LEU A 66 6.22 0.53 -8.62
CA LEU A 66 5.11 1.21 -7.94
C LEU A 66 5.59 1.93 -6.67
N VAL A 67 6.41 1.26 -5.87
CA VAL A 67 7.01 1.80 -4.65
C VAL A 67 7.86 3.01 -4.95
N GLU A 68 8.76 2.90 -5.93
CA GLU A 68 9.67 3.97 -6.33
C GLU A 68 8.90 5.18 -6.88
N ARG A 69 7.94 4.96 -7.79
CA ARG A 69 7.14 6.01 -8.43
C ARG A 69 6.39 6.90 -7.43
N HIS A 70 5.87 6.30 -6.36
CA HIS A 70 5.03 7.01 -5.38
C HIS A 70 5.74 7.32 -4.08
N GLY A 71 7.03 6.99 -3.97
CA GLY A 71 7.80 7.18 -2.74
C GLY A 71 7.20 6.44 -1.54
N ILE A 72 6.68 5.22 -1.76
CA ILE A 72 6.05 4.43 -0.69
C ILE A 72 7.15 4.01 0.30
N VAL A 73 6.99 4.39 1.56
CA VAL A 73 7.90 3.96 2.62
C VAL A 73 7.58 2.51 2.96
N VAL A 74 8.43 1.60 2.49
CA VAL A 74 8.29 0.16 2.79
C VAL A 74 8.74 -0.10 4.23
N LEU A 75 7.82 -0.63 5.02
CA LEU A 75 8.03 -0.98 6.42
C LEU A 75 8.21 -2.50 6.56
N ASP A 76 8.95 -2.89 7.59
CA ASP A 76 8.86 -4.25 8.10
C ASP A 76 7.57 -4.45 8.91
N PHE A 77 7.30 -5.70 9.31
CA PHE A 77 6.06 -6.04 10.01
C PHE A 77 5.91 -5.35 11.39
N PRO A 78 6.96 -5.25 12.22
CA PRO A 78 6.90 -4.48 13.47
C PRO A 78 6.57 -3.00 13.24
N ALA A 79 7.29 -2.29 12.37
CA ALA A 79 7.06 -0.87 12.12
C ALA A 79 5.69 -0.62 11.46
N TRP A 80 5.26 -1.54 10.59
CA TRP A 80 3.91 -1.52 10.04
C TRP A 80 2.85 -1.61 11.13
N THR A 81 3.00 -2.57 12.05
CA THR A 81 2.07 -2.79 13.16
C THR A 81 1.99 -1.57 14.07
N GLU A 82 3.14 -0.98 14.41
CA GLU A 82 3.21 0.25 15.21
C GLU A 82 2.49 1.41 14.52
N LYS A 83 2.78 1.64 13.23
CA LYS A 83 2.13 2.69 12.45
C LYS A 83 0.63 2.48 12.33
N LYS A 84 0.20 1.25 12.04
CA LYS A 84 -1.21 0.89 11.94
C LYS A 84 -1.95 1.14 13.25
N ALA A 85 -1.34 0.78 14.39
CA ALA A 85 -1.90 1.05 15.72
C ALA A 85 -1.97 2.56 16.01
N ARG A 86 -0.92 3.31 15.66
CA ARG A 86 -0.84 4.76 15.86
C ARG A 86 -1.92 5.53 15.09
N PHE A 87 -2.17 5.15 13.84
CA PHE A 87 -3.18 5.82 13.01
C PHE A 87 -4.60 5.33 13.31
N GLY A 88 -4.75 4.09 13.79
CA GLY A 88 -6.02 3.56 14.25
C GLY A 88 -7.06 3.53 13.12
N ALA A 89 -8.27 4.01 13.42
CA ALA A 89 -9.39 3.97 12.47
C ALA A 89 -9.22 4.89 11.25
N SER A 90 -8.35 5.90 11.32
CA SER A 90 -8.23 6.90 10.23
C SER A 90 -7.76 6.29 8.91
N ILE A 91 -6.99 5.21 8.97
CA ILE A 91 -6.50 4.51 7.77
C ILE A 91 -7.60 3.78 6.99
N TYR A 92 -8.82 3.70 7.54
CA TYR A 92 -9.98 3.04 6.96
C TYR A 92 -11.08 4.02 6.51
N CYS A 93 -10.90 5.31 6.79
CA CYS A 93 -11.81 6.38 6.38
C CYS A 93 -11.61 6.80 4.92
#